data_AF-A0A5M9NXQ2-F1
#
_entry.id   AF-A0A5M9NXQ2-F1
#
_cell.length_a   1.000
_cell.length_b   1.000
_cell.length_c   1.000
_cell.angle_alpha   90.00
_cell.angle_beta   90.00
_cell.angle_gamma   90.00
#
_symmetry.space_group_name_H-M   'P 1'
#
loop_
_entity.id
_entity.type
_entity.pdbx_description
1 polymer ?
#
loop_
_entity_poly.entity_id
_entity_poly.type
_entity_poly.pdbx_seq_one_letter_code
_entity_poly.pdbx_strand_id
1 'polypeptide(L)'
;MRKRIIVFFILICMCFSIHEKVRAVDYNTTLKQDILCLMMAYPGYITDVEKDNGGSVYIVMKSGKKILYDDKREKSFEEKFQNTDLQDMMEQPYQLGTVDEAAQKNSDPGRLRVYSLLKEVYGDNKNSVESNLKMANLGYRRFQFNGNNGASISLENAMKELMPISQKRGDILKCLFPSSGTFNYRYISGTGMLSPHSFGIAIDLARDRRDYWKWVPRAEGSLRIKEYPREIVEIFEKNNFVWGGKWSHFDTLHFEYRPEIILKSRYFGDKSQNKKYWYEGAPYKDESVKNYIGKINEKL
;
A
#
# COMPACT_ATOMS: atom_id res chain seq x y z
N MET A 1 -16.06 -39.01 -70.29
CA MET A 1 -16.28 -38.11 -69.15
C MET A 1 -15.18 -38.32 -68.10
N ARG A 2 -14.13 -37.48 -68.10
CA ARG A 2 -13.00 -37.55 -67.17
C ARG A 2 -13.37 -36.82 -65.86
N LYS A 3 -13.47 -37.55 -64.75
CA LYS A 3 -13.64 -36.95 -63.40
C LYS A 3 -12.29 -36.45 -62.91
N ARG A 4 -12.19 -35.13 -62.66
CA ARG A 4 -11.02 -34.48 -62.06
C ARG A 4 -11.05 -34.73 -60.55
N ILE A 5 -9.96 -35.26 -59.99
CA ILE A 5 -9.73 -35.35 -58.55
C ILE A 5 -9.02 -34.05 -58.15
N ILE A 6 -9.65 -33.26 -57.28
CA ILE A 6 -9.05 -32.07 -56.68
C ILE A 6 -8.41 -32.50 -55.37
N VAL A 7 -7.08 -32.40 -55.29
CA VAL A 7 -6.30 -32.64 -54.06
C VAL A 7 -6.14 -31.30 -53.34
N PHE A 8 -6.71 -31.17 -52.15
CA PHE A 8 -6.50 -30.03 -51.26
C PHE A 8 -5.17 -30.20 -50.52
N PHE A 9 -4.21 -29.32 -50.77
CA PHE A 9 -3.01 -29.16 -49.95
C PHE A 9 -3.36 -28.33 -48.72
N ILE A 10 -3.36 -28.96 -47.54
CA ILE A 10 -3.45 -28.24 -46.26
C ILE A 10 -2.04 -27.79 -45.87
N LEU A 11 -1.79 -26.49 -46.00
CA LEU A 11 -0.56 -25.84 -45.54
C LEU A 11 -0.65 -25.67 -44.02
N ILE A 12 0.03 -26.53 -43.26
CA ILE A 12 0.15 -26.39 -41.81
C ILE A 12 1.21 -25.31 -41.53
N CYS A 13 0.76 -24.08 -41.30
CA CYS A 13 1.60 -23.04 -40.71
C CYS A 13 1.93 -23.42 -39.27
N MET A 14 3.15 -23.92 -39.04
CA MET A 14 3.75 -23.93 -37.70
C MET A 14 4.04 -22.50 -37.28
N CYS A 15 3.06 -21.85 -36.65
CA CYS A 15 3.32 -20.65 -35.86
C CYS A 15 4.12 -21.07 -34.63
N PHE A 16 5.45 -20.91 -34.70
CA PHE A 16 6.30 -20.85 -33.51
C PHE A 16 5.77 -19.70 -32.65
N SER A 17 5.00 -20.03 -31.62
CA SER A 17 4.67 -19.09 -30.56
C SER A 17 5.95 -18.85 -29.77
N ILE A 18 6.65 -17.77 -30.09
CA ILE A 18 7.62 -17.17 -29.18
C ILE A 18 6.81 -16.62 -28.02
N HIS A 19 6.54 -17.48 -27.03
CA HIS A 19 6.09 -17.02 -25.73
C HIS A 19 7.25 -16.24 -25.12
N GLU A 20 7.13 -14.91 -25.09
CA GLU A 20 7.93 -14.07 -24.20
C GLU A 20 7.70 -14.59 -22.77
N LYS A 21 8.68 -15.30 -22.23
CA LYS A 21 8.77 -15.56 -20.79
C LYS A 21 8.97 -14.22 -20.10
N VAL A 22 7.88 -13.56 -19.72
CA VAL A 22 7.91 -12.64 -18.57
C VAL A 22 8.43 -13.49 -17.40
N ARG A 23 9.70 -13.32 -17.05
CA ARG A 23 10.28 -14.03 -15.89
C ARG A 23 9.52 -13.53 -14.67
N ALA A 24 8.70 -14.41 -14.08
CA ALA A 24 8.14 -14.17 -12.76
C ALA A 24 9.28 -13.74 -11.83
N VAL A 25 9.10 -12.63 -11.13
CA VAL A 25 10.09 -12.17 -10.15
C VAL A 25 10.27 -13.29 -9.13
N ASP A 26 11.51 -13.66 -8.88
CA ASP A 26 11.85 -14.73 -7.93
C ASP A 26 11.25 -14.43 -6.55
N TYR A 27 10.65 -15.46 -5.93
CA TYR A 27 10.00 -15.33 -4.62
C TYR A 27 10.98 -14.81 -3.56
N ASN A 28 12.21 -15.33 -3.54
CA ASN A 28 13.21 -14.91 -2.54
C ASN A 28 13.61 -13.45 -2.73
N THR A 29 13.72 -12.99 -3.96
CA THR A 29 13.95 -11.57 -4.27
C THR A 29 12.82 -10.70 -3.74
N THR A 30 11.56 -11.06 -3.99
CA THR A 30 10.38 -10.32 -3.49
C THR A 30 10.33 -10.31 -1.97
N LEU A 31 10.56 -11.46 -1.34
CA LEU A 31 10.64 -11.58 0.12
C LEU A 31 11.69 -10.64 0.71
N LYS A 32 12.91 -10.62 0.17
CA LYS A 32 13.99 -9.76 0.68
C LYS A 32 13.66 -8.28 0.51
N GLN A 33 13.06 -7.90 -0.62
CA GLN A 33 12.60 -6.53 -0.88
C GLN A 33 11.49 -6.10 0.08
N ASP A 34 10.50 -6.98 0.34
CA ASP A 34 9.41 -6.70 1.26
C ASP A 34 9.92 -6.52 2.69
N ILE A 35 10.78 -7.42 3.15
CA ILE A 35 11.41 -7.31 4.48
C ILE A 35 12.22 -6.02 4.59
N LEU A 36 13.00 -5.65 3.56
CA LEU A 36 13.73 -4.39 3.55
C LEU A 36 12.80 -3.19 3.66
N CYS A 37 11.71 -3.15 2.88
CA CYS A 37 10.73 -2.08 2.95
C CYS A 37 10.05 -1.99 4.32
N LEU A 38 9.73 -3.13 4.94
CA LEU A 38 9.19 -3.17 6.30
C LEU A 38 10.18 -2.60 7.31
N MET A 39 11.45 -3.04 7.29
CA MET A 39 12.49 -2.52 8.20
C MET A 39 12.72 -1.02 8.03
N MET A 40 12.73 -0.53 6.78
CA MET A 40 12.84 0.90 6.48
C MET A 40 11.61 1.71 6.90
N ALA A 41 10.42 1.12 6.81
CA ALA A 41 9.16 1.76 7.20
C ALA A 41 9.01 1.89 8.71
N TYR A 42 9.63 0.98 9.48
CA TYR A 42 9.47 0.86 10.93
C TYR A 42 10.82 0.73 11.67
N PRO A 43 11.80 1.63 11.45
CA PRO A 43 13.19 1.46 11.88
C PRO A 43 13.37 1.40 13.41
N GLY A 44 12.42 1.93 14.19
CA GLY A 44 12.41 1.86 15.66
C GLY A 44 11.57 0.71 16.24
N TYR A 45 10.88 -0.06 15.40
CA TYR A 45 9.94 -1.11 15.82
C TYR A 45 10.31 -2.49 15.27
N ILE A 46 10.86 -2.58 14.06
CA ILE A 46 11.37 -3.85 13.51
C ILE A 46 12.88 -3.89 13.72
N THR A 47 13.33 -4.80 14.57
CA THR A 47 14.73 -4.88 15.00
C THR A 47 15.49 -6.00 14.31
N ASP A 48 14.79 -7.03 13.83
CA ASP A 48 15.42 -8.18 13.20
C ASP A 48 14.54 -8.89 12.17
N VAL A 49 15.14 -9.82 11.45
CA VAL A 49 14.47 -10.84 10.65
C VAL A 49 14.99 -12.21 11.09
N GLU A 50 14.14 -13.23 11.06
CA GLU A 50 14.53 -14.60 11.38
C GLU A 50 13.93 -15.58 10.38
N LYS A 51 14.63 -16.70 10.17
CA LYS A 51 14.16 -17.85 9.41
C LYS A 51 14.25 -19.06 10.32
N ASP A 52 13.14 -19.75 10.53
CA ASP A 52 13.12 -20.95 11.35
C ASP A 52 13.61 -22.19 10.56
N ASN A 53 13.76 -23.31 11.26
CA ASN A 53 14.22 -24.58 10.67
C ASN A 53 13.26 -25.13 9.59
N GLY A 54 11.98 -24.71 9.62
CA GLY A 54 10.98 -25.06 8.61
C GLY A 54 11.05 -24.16 7.37
N GLY A 55 11.89 -23.12 7.39
CA GLY A 55 12.06 -22.16 6.31
C GLY A 55 11.07 -20.99 6.36
N SER A 56 10.22 -20.90 7.38
CA SER A 56 9.32 -19.77 7.57
C SER A 56 10.09 -18.55 8.04
N VAL A 57 9.74 -17.39 7.46
CA VAL A 57 10.42 -16.12 7.71
C VAL A 57 9.55 -15.22 8.56
N TYR A 58 10.15 -14.52 9.52
CA TYR A 58 9.48 -13.62 10.44
C TYR A 58 10.24 -12.30 10.54
N ILE A 59 9.51 -11.19 10.62
CA ILE A 59 10.09 -9.96 11.20
C ILE A 59 10.03 -10.08 12.72
N VAL A 60 11.05 -9.54 13.40
CA VAL A 60 11.12 -9.48 14.85
C VAL A 60 10.91 -8.04 15.29
N MET A 61 9.87 -7.83 16.07
CA MET A 61 9.52 -6.54 16.65
C MET A 61 10.42 -6.23 17.86
N LYS A 62 10.53 -4.96 18.22
CA LYS A 62 11.28 -4.48 19.41
C LYS A 62 10.82 -5.13 20.71
N SER A 63 9.56 -5.55 20.79
CA SER A 63 9.00 -6.31 21.92
C SER A 63 9.49 -7.77 21.99
N GLY A 64 10.21 -8.25 20.97
CA GLY A 64 10.57 -9.65 20.78
C GLY A 64 9.52 -10.47 20.03
N LYS A 65 8.33 -9.90 19.77
CA LYS A 65 7.27 -10.58 19.03
C LYS A 65 7.70 -10.86 17.58
N LYS A 66 7.44 -12.07 17.12
CA LYS A 66 7.68 -12.48 15.72
C LYS A 66 6.39 -12.39 14.93
N ILE A 67 6.44 -11.80 13.74
CA ILE A 67 5.30 -11.71 12.82
C ILE A 67 5.68 -12.44 11.54
N LEU A 68 4.88 -13.46 11.18
CA LEU A 68 5.10 -14.30 10.01
C LEU A 68 5.01 -13.49 8.72
N TYR A 69 5.95 -13.74 7.80
CA TYR A 69 5.93 -13.14 6.48
C TYR A 69 4.85 -13.75 5.59
N ASP A 70 4.90 -15.06 5.35
CA ASP A 70 4.06 -15.76 4.39
C ASP A 70 3.66 -17.12 4.97
N ASP A 71 2.34 -17.38 5.06
CA ASP A 71 1.81 -18.67 5.53
C ASP A 71 1.72 -19.76 4.45
N LYS A 72 2.09 -19.43 3.20
CA LYS A 72 2.13 -20.31 2.03
C LYS A 72 0.79 -20.87 1.58
N ARG A 73 -0.32 -20.35 2.11
CA ARG A 73 -1.65 -20.79 1.74
C ARG A 73 -2.13 -20.03 0.52
N GLU A 74 -2.76 -20.74 -0.42
CA GLU A 74 -3.55 -20.10 -1.45
C GLU A 74 -4.83 -19.52 -0.81
N LYS A 75 -5.04 -18.21 -0.97
CA LYS A 75 -6.13 -17.46 -0.34
C LYS A 75 -6.91 -16.69 -1.40
N SER A 76 -8.23 -16.71 -1.29
CA SER A 76 -9.10 -15.77 -1.98
C SER A 76 -8.91 -14.34 -1.48
N PHE A 77 -9.39 -13.34 -2.23
CA PHE A 77 -9.31 -11.94 -1.82
C PHE A 77 -9.94 -11.68 -0.44
N GLU A 78 -11.08 -12.31 -0.16
CA GLU A 78 -11.75 -12.17 1.15
C GLU A 78 -10.93 -12.84 2.27
N GLU A 79 -10.35 -14.01 2.01
CA GLU A 79 -9.47 -14.68 2.98
C GLU A 79 -8.22 -13.86 3.26
N LYS A 80 -7.60 -13.25 2.24
CA LYS A 80 -6.49 -12.30 2.42
C LYS A 80 -6.92 -11.08 3.24
N PHE A 81 -8.14 -10.59 3.06
CA PHE A 81 -8.66 -9.45 3.84
C PHE A 81 -8.90 -9.80 5.31
N GLN A 82 -9.37 -11.01 5.61
CA GLN A 82 -9.65 -11.45 6.98
C GLN A 82 -8.41 -11.99 7.72
N ASN A 83 -7.53 -12.70 7.00
CA ASN A 83 -6.37 -13.40 7.55
C ASN A 83 -5.07 -12.96 6.85
N THR A 84 -4.85 -11.65 6.78
CA THR A 84 -3.68 -11.05 6.13
C THR A 84 -2.38 -11.46 6.84
N ASP A 85 -1.41 -11.98 6.09
CA ASP A 85 0.01 -12.01 6.49
C ASP A 85 0.82 -10.89 5.80
N LEU A 86 2.12 -10.76 6.10
CA LEU A 86 2.90 -9.65 5.56
C LEU A 86 3.09 -9.77 4.05
N GLN A 87 3.14 -10.97 3.50
CA GLN A 87 3.23 -11.21 2.06
C GLN A 87 1.96 -10.74 1.39
N ASP A 88 0.78 -11.13 1.88
CA ASP A 88 -0.53 -10.65 1.41
C ASP A 88 -0.58 -9.11 1.43
N MET A 89 -0.16 -8.50 2.54
CA MET A 89 -0.16 -7.06 2.74
C MET A 89 0.70 -6.31 1.72
N MET A 90 1.82 -6.91 1.32
CA MET A 90 2.81 -6.29 0.43
C MET A 90 2.62 -6.71 -1.04
N GLU A 91 1.81 -7.73 -1.33
CA GLU A 91 1.72 -8.39 -2.64
C GLU A 91 1.28 -7.45 -3.77
N GLN A 92 0.21 -6.68 -3.53
CA GLN A 92 -0.42 -5.89 -4.58
C GLN A 92 0.43 -4.65 -4.92
N PRO A 93 0.82 -4.46 -6.20
CA PRO A 93 1.61 -3.31 -6.59
C PRO A 93 0.80 -2.02 -6.43
N TYR A 94 1.34 -1.08 -5.67
CA TYR A 94 0.78 0.26 -5.55
C TYR A 94 1.49 1.19 -6.55
N GLN A 95 0.82 1.59 -7.62
CA GLN A 95 1.36 2.56 -8.59
C GLN A 95 1.39 3.95 -7.95
N LEU A 96 2.49 4.70 -8.03
CA LEU A 96 2.54 6.11 -7.57
C LEU A 96 1.92 7.06 -8.62
N GLY A 97 1.41 8.21 -8.17
CA GLY A 97 0.73 9.19 -9.01
C GLY A 97 -0.77 8.95 -9.14
N THR A 98 -1.46 9.66 -10.03
CA THR A 98 -2.91 9.47 -10.23
C THR A 98 -3.24 8.24 -11.06
N VAL A 99 -4.49 7.79 -10.93
CA VAL A 99 -5.12 6.79 -11.80
C VAL A 99 -6.39 7.41 -12.38
N ASP A 100 -6.84 6.94 -13.55
CA ASP A 100 -7.96 7.53 -14.28
C ASP A 100 -9.32 6.86 -13.96
N GLU A 101 -9.31 5.76 -13.22
CA GLU A 101 -10.51 5.02 -12.86
C GLU A 101 -10.30 4.12 -11.63
N ALA A 102 -11.39 3.60 -11.09
CA ALA A 102 -11.35 2.59 -10.03
C ALA A 102 -10.55 1.36 -10.48
N ALA A 103 -9.79 0.75 -9.58
CA ALA A 103 -9.01 -0.43 -9.90
C ALA A 103 -9.89 -1.65 -10.22
N GLN A 104 -9.34 -2.62 -10.96
CA GLN A 104 -10.04 -3.84 -11.34
C GLN A 104 -10.48 -4.64 -10.10
N LYS A 105 -11.51 -5.47 -10.24
CA LYS A 105 -12.07 -6.27 -9.14
C LYS A 105 -10.96 -6.98 -8.35
N ASN A 106 -11.03 -6.92 -7.01
CA ASN A 106 -10.07 -7.51 -6.07
C ASN A 106 -8.67 -6.87 -6.07
N SER A 107 -8.51 -5.69 -6.68
CA SER A 107 -7.29 -4.88 -6.60
C SER A 107 -7.52 -3.70 -5.65
N ASP A 108 -7.01 -3.82 -4.43
CA ASP A 108 -7.05 -2.80 -3.39
C ASP A 108 -5.64 -2.60 -2.80
N PRO A 109 -4.67 -2.10 -3.59
CA PRO A 109 -3.27 -2.03 -3.17
C PRO A 109 -3.12 -1.18 -1.91
N GLY A 110 -2.44 -1.73 -0.90
CA GLY A 110 -2.26 -1.12 0.41
C GLY A 110 -3.47 -1.20 1.34
N ARG A 111 -4.60 -1.81 0.97
CA ARG A 111 -5.79 -1.92 1.84
C ARG A 111 -5.71 -3.07 2.85
N LEU A 112 -4.97 -4.13 2.53
CA LEU A 112 -4.75 -5.28 3.42
C LEU A 112 -3.87 -4.85 4.61
N ARG A 113 -4.14 -5.40 5.82
CA ARG A 113 -3.51 -4.96 7.07
C ARG A 113 -3.17 -6.13 7.97
N VAL A 114 -1.92 -6.19 8.41
CA VAL A 114 -1.48 -7.10 9.48
C VAL A 114 -1.68 -6.42 10.84
N TYR A 115 -2.78 -6.74 11.53
CA TYR A 115 -3.11 -6.09 12.81
C TYR A 115 -2.08 -6.35 13.91
N SER A 116 -1.37 -7.49 13.86
CA SER A 116 -0.30 -7.76 14.81
C SER A 116 0.86 -6.76 14.68
N LEU A 117 1.13 -6.24 13.46
CA LEU A 117 2.10 -5.18 13.21
C LEU A 117 1.55 -3.83 13.66
N LEU A 118 0.33 -3.46 13.24
CA LEU A 118 -0.27 -2.16 13.59
C LEU A 118 -0.40 -1.97 15.10
N LYS A 119 -0.76 -3.03 15.83
CA LYS A 119 -0.88 -3.00 17.30
C LYS A 119 0.45 -2.75 17.99
N GLU A 120 1.54 -3.33 17.50
CA GLU A 120 2.89 -3.13 18.07
C GLU A 120 3.40 -1.70 17.85
N VAL A 121 3.00 -1.07 16.75
CA VAL A 121 3.49 0.27 16.38
C VAL A 121 2.61 1.38 16.96
N TYR A 122 1.29 1.26 16.81
CA TYR A 122 0.35 2.35 17.03
C TYR A 122 -0.50 2.22 18.30
N GLY A 123 -0.55 1.03 18.90
CA GLY A 123 -1.31 0.72 20.10
C GLY A 123 -2.19 -0.50 19.93
N ASP A 124 -2.21 -1.36 20.94
CA ASP A 124 -2.87 -2.67 20.93
C ASP A 124 -4.36 -2.63 21.29
N ASN A 125 -4.78 -1.58 21.99
CA ASN A 125 -6.14 -1.32 22.44
C ASN A 125 -6.46 0.19 22.37
N LYS A 126 -7.73 0.56 22.61
CA LYS A 126 -8.20 1.96 22.55
C LYS A 126 -7.36 2.91 23.41
N ASN A 127 -7.13 2.57 24.67
CA ASN A 127 -6.41 3.43 25.61
C ASN A 127 -4.95 3.64 25.17
N SER A 128 -4.30 2.56 24.71
CA SER A 128 -2.95 2.59 24.17
C SER A 128 -2.86 3.51 22.95
N VAL A 129 -3.78 3.38 21.99
CA VAL A 129 -3.83 4.28 20.82
C VAL A 129 -4.06 5.73 21.26
N GLU A 130 -5.04 6.00 22.11
CA GLU A 130 -5.37 7.35 22.57
C GLU A 130 -4.17 8.04 23.24
N SER A 131 -3.36 7.29 24.00
CA SER A 131 -2.13 7.81 24.63
C SER A 131 -1.03 8.20 23.62
N ASN A 132 -1.06 7.59 22.43
CA ASN A 132 -0.10 7.86 21.35
C ASN A 132 -0.54 9.02 20.44
N LEU A 133 -1.78 9.52 20.55
CA LEU A 133 -2.29 10.58 19.69
C LEU A 133 -1.63 11.93 19.98
N LYS A 134 -1.35 12.67 18.91
CA LYS A 134 -0.87 14.06 18.91
C LYS A 134 -1.87 14.93 18.16
N MET A 135 -1.86 16.22 18.46
CA MET A 135 -2.69 17.21 17.76
C MET A 135 -1.96 17.74 16.53
N ALA A 136 -2.05 17.01 15.41
CA ALA A 136 -1.46 17.39 14.13
C ALA A 136 -2.11 18.67 13.58
N ASN A 137 -1.31 19.62 13.12
CA ASN A 137 -1.78 20.89 12.56
C ASN A 137 -2.01 20.79 11.05
N LEU A 138 -3.27 20.93 10.61
CA LEU A 138 -3.66 20.91 9.19
C LEU A 138 -3.73 22.34 8.59
N GLY A 139 -3.23 23.36 9.30
CA GLY A 139 -3.20 24.77 8.86
C GLY A 139 -4.44 25.59 9.24
N TYR A 140 -5.62 24.97 9.30
CA TYR A 140 -6.88 25.62 9.69
C TYR A 140 -7.49 25.06 10.98
N ARG A 141 -7.18 23.80 11.31
CA ARG A 141 -7.62 23.11 12.53
C ARG A 141 -6.57 22.07 12.91
N ARG A 142 -6.59 21.65 14.17
CA ARG A 142 -5.81 20.53 14.66
C ARG A 142 -6.66 19.27 14.76
N PHE A 143 -6.09 18.14 14.36
CA PHE A 143 -6.75 16.83 14.41
C PHE A 143 -5.89 15.83 15.19
N GLN A 144 -6.54 14.88 15.85
CA GLN A 144 -5.83 13.80 16.54
C GLN A 144 -5.25 12.82 15.51
N PHE A 145 -3.95 12.57 15.57
CA PHE A 145 -3.26 11.62 14.70
C PHE A 145 -2.14 10.93 15.48
N ASN A 146 -1.81 9.70 15.13
CA ASN A 146 -0.84 8.93 15.91
C ASN A 146 0.57 9.55 15.80
N GLY A 147 1.24 9.77 16.93
CA GLY A 147 2.61 10.29 16.95
C GLY A 147 3.67 9.23 16.68
N ASN A 148 3.34 7.95 16.86
CA ASN A 148 4.26 6.86 16.67
C ASN A 148 4.64 6.69 15.19
N ASN A 149 5.87 6.22 14.96
CA ASN A 149 6.45 6.05 13.64
C ASN A 149 6.37 7.29 12.73
N GLY A 150 6.26 8.50 13.30
CA GLY A 150 6.19 9.74 12.53
C GLY A 150 4.88 9.99 11.78
N ALA A 151 3.81 9.23 12.06
CA ALA A 151 2.57 9.32 11.27
C ALA A 151 1.95 10.74 11.35
N SER A 152 1.92 11.38 12.52
CA SER A 152 1.42 12.75 12.67
C SER A 152 2.27 13.78 11.94
N ILE A 153 3.60 13.58 11.96
CA ILE A 153 4.56 14.47 11.27
C ILE A 153 4.35 14.36 9.75
N SER A 154 4.14 13.16 9.24
CA SER A 154 3.82 12.93 7.83
C SER A 154 2.52 13.62 7.41
N LEU A 155 1.48 13.59 8.25
CA LEU A 155 0.25 14.33 7.98
C LEU A 155 0.50 15.85 7.95
N GLU A 156 1.22 16.38 8.93
CA GLU A 156 1.56 17.82 8.99
C GLU A 156 2.36 18.26 7.77
N ASN A 157 3.34 17.46 7.31
CA ASN A 157 4.14 17.76 6.14
C ASN A 157 3.29 17.78 4.85
N ALA A 158 2.43 16.78 4.65
CA ALA A 158 1.51 16.75 3.51
C ALA A 158 0.65 18.02 3.45
N MET A 159 0.10 18.41 4.60
CA MET A 159 -0.77 19.57 4.70
C MET A 159 -0.01 20.88 4.54
N LYS A 160 1.20 20.99 5.11
CA LYS A 160 2.09 22.14 4.93
C LYS A 160 2.42 22.38 3.46
N GLU A 161 2.62 21.32 2.67
CA GLU A 161 2.83 21.43 1.23
C GLU A 161 1.55 21.81 0.47
N LEU A 162 0.39 21.28 0.87
CA LEU A 162 -0.89 21.52 0.20
C LEU A 162 -1.50 22.90 0.46
N MET A 163 -1.36 23.45 1.67
CA MET A 163 -1.95 24.72 2.08
C MET A 163 -1.66 25.91 1.13
N PRO A 164 -0.40 26.19 0.74
CA PRO A 164 -0.13 27.29 -0.20
C PRO A 164 -0.70 27.04 -1.60
N ILE A 165 -0.89 25.78 -2.00
CA ILE A 165 -1.49 25.42 -3.29
C ILE A 165 -3.00 25.62 -3.23
N SER A 166 -3.66 25.18 -2.15
CA SER A 166 -5.11 25.30 -1.98
C SER A 166 -5.59 26.75 -1.91
N GLN A 167 -4.73 27.67 -1.45
CA GLN A 167 -5.02 29.11 -1.47
C GLN A 167 -5.11 29.68 -2.89
N LYS A 168 -4.47 29.04 -3.87
CA LYS A 168 -4.46 29.47 -5.28
C LYS A 168 -5.39 28.64 -6.16
N ARG A 169 -5.81 27.45 -5.70
CA ARG A 169 -6.58 26.47 -6.46
C ARG A 169 -7.84 26.03 -5.71
N GLY A 170 -8.98 26.56 -6.15
CA GLY A 170 -10.27 26.30 -5.52
C GLY A 170 -10.76 24.85 -5.64
N ASP A 171 -10.33 24.11 -6.66
CA ASP A 171 -10.60 22.69 -6.84
C ASP A 171 -9.87 21.82 -5.79
N ILE A 172 -8.62 22.15 -5.47
CA ILE A 172 -7.87 21.53 -4.37
C ILE A 172 -8.52 21.90 -3.03
N LEU A 173 -8.81 23.19 -2.80
CA LEU A 173 -9.44 23.65 -1.56
C LEU A 173 -10.73 22.88 -1.23
N LYS A 174 -11.60 22.68 -2.25
CA LYS A 174 -12.86 21.94 -2.12
C LYS A 174 -12.67 20.45 -1.82
N CYS A 175 -11.54 19.86 -2.21
CA CYS A 175 -11.23 18.47 -1.88
C CYS A 175 -10.56 18.34 -0.51
N LEU A 176 -9.91 19.39 0.02
CA LEU A 176 -9.27 19.36 1.34
C LEU A 176 -10.24 19.68 2.48
N PHE A 177 -11.13 20.67 2.30
CA PHE A 177 -11.91 21.24 3.41
C PHE A 177 -13.42 21.33 3.19
N PRO A 178 -14.21 21.15 4.27
CA PRO A 178 -13.80 20.71 5.59
C PRO A 178 -13.40 19.21 5.58
N SER A 179 -12.32 18.83 6.26
CA SER A 179 -11.95 17.42 6.40
C SER A 179 -13.00 16.67 7.23
N SER A 180 -13.32 15.46 6.79
CA SER A 180 -14.31 14.57 7.43
C SER A 180 -13.76 13.90 8.70
N GLY A 181 -12.46 14.01 8.98
CA GLY A 181 -11.87 13.70 10.27
C GLY A 181 -10.75 12.67 10.23
N THR A 182 -10.22 12.35 11.41
CA THR A 182 -9.09 11.45 11.61
C THR A 182 -9.45 10.35 12.61
N PHE A 183 -9.00 10.41 13.86
CA PHE A 183 -9.20 9.37 14.86
C PHE A 183 -10.68 9.13 15.16
N ASN A 184 -11.09 7.87 15.03
CA ASN A 184 -12.38 7.36 15.46
C ASN A 184 -12.23 5.86 15.72
N TYR A 185 -12.28 5.46 16.99
CA TYR A 185 -12.10 4.06 17.40
C TYR A 185 -13.36 3.24 17.07
N ARG A 186 -13.33 2.55 15.92
CA ARG A 186 -14.48 1.81 15.37
C ARG A 186 -14.06 0.61 14.53
N TYR A 187 -14.98 -0.34 14.40
CA TYR A 187 -14.86 -1.41 13.42
C TYR A 187 -15.31 -0.92 12.03
N ILE A 188 -14.76 -1.54 10.98
CA ILE A 188 -15.25 -1.40 9.62
C ILE A 188 -16.58 -2.16 9.56
N SER A 189 -17.60 -1.49 9.01
CA SER A 189 -18.96 -2.03 8.97
C SER A 189 -18.99 -3.36 8.20
N GLY A 190 -19.51 -4.40 8.86
CA GLY A 190 -19.69 -5.73 8.28
C GLY A 190 -18.45 -6.62 8.25
N THR A 191 -17.31 -6.21 8.81
CA THR A 191 -16.08 -7.02 8.74
C THR A 191 -15.54 -7.48 10.09
N GLY A 192 -15.94 -6.86 11.20
CA GLY A 192 -15.37 -7.16 12.53
C GLY A 192 -13.91 -6.70 12.71
N MET A 193 -13.35 -6.00 11.71
CA MET A 193 -11.96 -5.55 11.70
C MET A 193 -11.86 -4.06 12.06
N LEU A 194 -10.84 -3.66 12.83
CA LEU A 194 -10.67 -2.25 13.21
C LEU A 194 -10.38 -1.38 11.98
N SER A 195 -11.04 -0.23 11.91
CA SER A 195 -10.72 0.78 10.89
C SER A 195 -9.32 1.36 11.12
N PRO A 196 -8.56 1.75 10.08
CA PRO A 196 -7.31 2.48 10.25
C PRO A 196 -7.47 3.80 11.02
N HIS A 197 -8.67 4.41 11.00
CA HIS A 197 -9.00 5.54 11.86
C HIS A 197 -8.88 5.20 13.36
N SER A 198 -9.07 3.94 13.74
CA SER A 198 -8.93 3.48 15.13
C SER A 198 -7.50 3.44 15.62
N PHE A 199 -6.52 3.45 14.71
CA PHE A 199 -5.11 3.56 15.05
C PHE A 199 -4.60 5.01 14.95
N GLY A 200 -5.46 5.95 14.50
CA GLY A 200 -5.07 7.34 14.26
C GLY A 200 -4.09 7.50 13.09
N ILE A 201 -4.13 6.60 12.11
CA ILE A 201 -3.23 6.60 10.94
C ILE A 201 -3.95 6.89 9.62
N ALA A 202 -5.20 7.32 9.67
CA ALA A 202 -5.98 7.69 8.50
C ALA A 202 -6.68 9.03 8.65
N ILE A 203 -6.88 9.70 7.52
CA ILE A 203 -7.63 10.94 7.38
C ILE A 203 -8.61 10.82 6.24
N ASP A 204 -9.83 11.28 6.48
CA ASP A 204 -10.83 11.51 5.45
C ASP A 204 -10.89 13.01 5.16
N LEU A 205 -10.67 13.41 3.90
CA LEU A 205 -10.71 14.81 3.47
C LEU A 205 -12.15 15.29 3.22
N ALA A 206 -12.35 16.30 2.39
CA ALA A 206 -13.68 16.82 2.11
C ALA A 206 -14.51 15.80 1.33
N ARG A 207 -15.73 15.57 1.82
CA ARG A 207 -16.65 14.58 1.29
C ARG A 207 -17.36 15.06 0.02
N ASP A 208 -17.36 14.22 -1.00
CA ASP A 208 -18.22 14.23 -2.19
C ASP A 208 -19.14 13.00 -2.13
N ARG A 209 -20.35 13.12 -2.70
CA ARG A 209 -21.33 12.02 -2.75
C ARG A 209 -20.83 10.80 -3.54
N ARG A 210 -19.82 10.99 -4.40
CA ARG A 210 -19.24 9.98 -5.29
C ARG A 210 -18.03 9.26 -4.69
N ASP A 211 -17.59 9.63 -3.49
CA ASP A 211 -16.27 9.19 -3.02
C ASP A 211 -16.19 7.72 -2.60
N TYR A 212 -17.32 7.08 -2.27
CA TYR A 212 -17.34 5.74 -1.70
C TYR A 212 -18.08 4.74 -2.59
N TRP A 213 -17.49 3.58 -2.81
CA TRP A 213 -17.98 2.55 -3.73
C TRP A 213 -19.38 2.01 -3.47
N LYS A 214 -19.89 2.10 -2.23
CA LYS A 214 -21.28 1.71 -1.92
C LYS A 214 -22.29 2.84 -2.20
N TRP A 215 -21.86 4.06 -2.41
CA TRP A 215 -22.76 5.22 -2.57
C TRP A 215 -23.15 5.46 -4.03
N VAL A 216 -22.28 5.11 -4.97
CA VAL A 216 -22.49 5.37 -6.40
C VAL A 216 -22.05 4.20 -7.28
N PRO A 217 -22.59 4.08 -8.51
CA PRO A 217 -22.09 3.12 -9.48
C PRO A 217 -20.60 3.35 -9.80
N ARG A 218 -19.91 2.29 -10.18
CA ARG A 218 -18.47 2.32 -10.51
C ARG A 218 -18.11 3.40 -11.53
N ALA A 219 -18.91 3.60 -12.57
CA ALA A 219 -18.65 4.61 -13.59
C ALA A 219 -18.62 6.03 -13.01
N GLU A 220 -19.51 6.34 -12.08
CA GLU A 220 -19.57 7.65 -11.42
C GLU A 220 -18.42 7.84 -10.42
N GLY A 221 -18.03 6.78 -9.71
CA GLY A 221 -16.83 6.79 -8.87
C GLY A 221 -15.54 6.98 -9.68
N SER A 222 -15.43 6.32 -10.85
CA SER A 222 -14.29 6.51 -11.75
C SER A 222 -14.19 7.94 -12.28
N LEU A 223 -15.31 8.62 -12.54
CA LEU A 223 -15.28 10.05 -12.88
C LEU A 223 -14.73 10.88 -11.72
N ARG A 224 -15.13 10.59 -10.48
CA ARG A 224 -14.60 11.27 -9.28
C ARG A 224 -13.09 11.06 -9.12
N ILE A 225 -12.61 9.83 -9.34
CA ILE A 225 -11.19 9.47 -9.30
C ILE A 225 -10.40 10.26 -10.34
N LYS A 226 -10.88 10.28 -11.59
CA LYS A 226 -10.27 11.02 -12.70
C LYS A 226 -10.19 12.52 -12.47
N GLU A 227 -11.22 13.09 -11.83
CA GLU A 227 -11.30 14.51 -11.49
C GLU A 227 -10.52 14.87 -10.22
N TYR A 228 -10.02 13.89 -9.46
CA TYR A 228 -9.37 14.15 -8.18
C TYR A 228 -8.03 14.87 -8.39
N PRO A 229 -7.76 15.99 -7.68
CA PRO A 229 -6.55 16.77 -7.92
C PRO A 229 -5.26 15.95 -7.71
N ARG A 230 -4.45 15.85 -8.77
CA ARG A 230 -3.20 15.10 -8.79
C ARG A 230 -2.24 15.50 -7.68
N GLU A 231 -2.16 16.79 -7.38
CA GLU A 231 -1.29 17.33 -6.34
C GLU A 231 -1.62 16.77 -4.96
N ILE A 232 -2.90 16.52 -4.65
CA ILE A 232 -3.29 15.92 -3.37
C ILE A 232 -2.71 14.52 -3.28
N VAL A 233 -2.97 13.68 -4.29
CA VAL A 233 -2.49 12.29 -4.31
C VAL A 233 -0.96 12.22 -4.20
N GLU A 234 -0.25 12.96 -5.05
CA GLU A 234 1.21 12.93 -5.10
C GLU A 234 1.86 13.45 -3.81
N ILE A 235 1.32 14.52 -3.20
CA ILE A 235 1.86 15.07 -1.95
C ILE A 235 1.61 14.12 -0.78
N PHE A 236 0.43 13.48 -0.71
CA PHE A 236 0.16 12.47 0.31
C PHE A 236 1.08 11.25 0.15
N GLU A 237 1.31 10.78 -1.07
CA GLU A 237 2.24 9.67 -1.35
C GLU A 237 3.69 10.01 -1.04
N LYS A 238 4.12 11.23 -1.39
CA LYS A 238 5.43 11.75 -0.99
C LYS A 238 5.59 11.70 0.53
N ASN A 239 4.51 11.91 1.26
CA ASN A 239 4.44 11.86 2.72
C ASN A 239 3.97 10.51 3.29
N ASN A 240 4.13 9.42 2.53
CA ASN A 240 3.93 8.03 2.95
C ASN A 240 2.46 7.61 3.19
N PHE A 241 1.50 8.25 2.52
CA PHE A 241 0.11 7.84 2.54
C PHE A 241 -0.28 7.11 1.25
N VAL A 242 -1.03 6.02 1.39
CA VAL A 242 -1.77 5.42 0.28
C VAL A 242 -3.14 6.08 0.14
N TRP A 243 -3.66 6.12 -1.08
CA TRP A 243 -4.94 6.74 -1.40
C TRP A 243 -6.02 5.70 -1.70
N GLY A 244 -7.17 5.82 -1.04
CA GLY A 244 -8.32 4.92 -1.21
C GLY A 244 -8.97 5.00 -2.59
N GLY A 245 -8.71 6.06 -3.37
CA GLY A 245 -9.15 6.15 -4.77
C GLY A 245 -8.54 5.11 -5.70
N LYS A 246 -7.47 4.42 -5.29
CA LYS A 246 -6.80 3.36 -6.08
C LYS A 246 -7.34 1.97 -5.84
N TRP A 247 -8.41 1.85 -5.06
CA TRP A 247 -9.01 0.56 -4.74
C TRP A 247 -10.15 0.23 -5.70
N SER A 248 -10.40 -1.07 -5.88
CA SER A 248 -11.63 -1.57 -6.48
C SER A 248 -12.83 -1.22 -5.60
N HIS A 249 -12.61 -1.24 -4.29
CA HIS A 249 -13.49 -0.68 -3.26
C HIS A 249 -13.13 0.78 -2.98
N PHE A 250 -13.20 1.63 -4.01
CA PHE A 250 -12.73 3.01 -3.94
C PHE A 250 -13.33 3.80 -2.76
N ASP A 251 -12.47 4.65 -2.19
CA ASP A 251 -12.74 5.56 -1.08
C ASP A 251 -11.89 6.84 -1.28
N THR A 252 -12.30 7.74 -2.18
CA THR A 252 -11.43 8.82 -2.70
C THR A 252 -11.15 9.93 -1.70
N LEU A 253 -11.94 10.08 -0.64
CA LEU A 253 -11.61 11.00 0.44
C LEU A 253 -10.57 10.43 1.42
N HIS A 254 -10.31 9.12 1.37
CA HIS A 254 -9.54 8.40 2.36
C HIS A 254 -8.05 8.30 2.04
N PHE A 255 -7.22 8.67 3.01
CA PHE A 255 -5.77 8.49 2.97
C PHE A 255 -5.29 7.78 4.23
N GLU A 256 -4.41 6.79 4.07
CA GLU A 256 -3.88 5.97 5.15
C GLU A 256 -2.36 5.99 5.15
N TYR A 257 -1.74 6.28 6.30
CA TYR A 257 -0.30 6.28 6.48
C TYR A 257 0.24 4.84 6.42
N ARG A 258 0.90 4.51 5.31
CA ARG A 258 1.39 3.17 4.94
C ARG A 258 2.78 3.26 4.31
N PRO A 259 3.80 3.65 5.10
CA PRO A 259 5.16 3.85 4.60
C PRO A 259 5.75 2.62 3.91
N GLU A 260 5.45 1.42 4.38
CA GLU A 260 5.95 0.16 3.81
C GLU A 260 5.48 -0.05 2.37
N ILE A 261 4.23 0.30 2.07
CA ILE A 261 3.66 0.19 0.72
C ILE A 261 4.30 1.23 -0.20
N ILE A 262 4.40 2.47 0.28
CA ILE A 262 5.00 3.58 -0.50
C ILE A 262 6.49 3.33 -0.78
N LEU A 263 7.25 2.82 0.19
CA LEU A 263 8.66 2.50 0.00
C LEU A 263 8.85 1.37 -1.02
N LYS A 264 8.00 0.33 -0.99
CA LYS A 264 8.02 -0.74 -2.00
C LYS A 264 7.77 -0.17 -3.39
N SER A 265 6.76 0.67 -3.56
CA SER A 265 6.48 1.33 -4.84
C SER A 265 7.65 2.18 -5.33
N ARG A 266 8.25 2.97 -4.43
CA ARG A 266 9.31 3.93 -4.76
C ARG A 266 10.60 3.24 -5.21
N TYR A 267 10.97 2.13 -4.58
CA TYR A 267 12.27 1.49 -4.82
C TYR A 267 12.19 0.21 -5.68
N PHE A 268 11.02 -0.45 -5.67
CA PHE A 268 10.83 -1.75 -6.31
C PHE A 268 9.58 -1.82 -7.20
N GLY A 269 8.92 -0.70 -7.49
CA GLY A 269 7.77 -0.64 -8.39
C GLY A 269 8.12 -0.86 -9.87
N ASP A 270 9.34 -0.51 -10.29
CA ASP A 270 9.82 -0.74 -11.65
C ASP A 270 10.43 -2.14 -11.81
N LYS A 271 9.75 -2.99 -12.59
CA LYS A 271 10.14 -4.37 -12.91
C LYS A 271 10.93 -4.49 -14.22
N SER A 272 11.16 -3.39 -14.94
CA SER A 272 11.79 -3.40 -16.27
C SER A 272 13.31 -3.64 -16.25
N GLN A 273 13.93 -3.65 -15.07
CA GLN A 273 15.38 -3.69 -14.94
C GLN A 273 15.87 -5.11 -14.65
N ASN A 274 16.82 -5.59 -15.47
CA ASN A 274 17.65 -6.75 -15.15
C ASN A 274 18.62 -6.38 -14.02
N LYS A 275 18.12 -6.44 -12.78
CA LYS A 275 18.88 -6.08 -11.58
C LYS A 275 19.88 -7.19 -11.24
N LYS A 276 21.13 -6.82 -10.96
CA LYS A 276 22.19 -7.77 -10.54
C LYS A 276 22.03 -8.15 -9.06
N TYR A 277 21.63 -7.20 -8.22
CA TYR A 277 21.35 -7.42 -6.81
C TYR A 277 19.87 -7.20 -6.47
N TRP A 278 19.35 -8.00 -5.53
CA TRP A 278 17.95 -7.95 -5.11
C TRP A 278 17.54 -6.58 -4.52
N TYR A 279 18.50 -5.83 -3.96
CA TYR A 279 18.28 -4.52 -3.33
C TYR A 279 18.49 -3.33 -4.28
N GLU A 280 18.72 -3.55 -5.58
CA GLU A 280 18.89 -2.46 -6.54
C GLU A 280 17.63 -1.59 -6.61
N GLY A 281 17.83 -0.26 -6.49
CA GLY A 281 16.78 0.75 -6.35
C GLY A 281 16.67 1.30 -4.94
N ALA A 282 17.00 0.52 -3.91
CA ALA A 282 17.01 1.00 -2.52
C ALA A 282 18.10 2.07 -2.30
N PRO A 283 17.93 2.98 -1.33
CA PRO A 283 18.89 4.06 -1.05
C PRO A 283 20.11 3.53 -0.28
N TYR A 284 20.93 2.71 -0.95
CA TYR A 284 22.08 1.99 -0.35
C TYR A 284 23.18 2.89 0.25
N LYS A 285 23.16 4.19 -0.04
CA LYS A 285 24.07 5.17 0.57
C LYS A 285 23.70 5.51 2.01
N ASP A 286 22.47 5.19 2.44
CA ASP A 286 22.04 5.30 3.83
C ASP A 286 22.61 4.13 4.64
N GLU A 287 23.38 4.43 5.69
CA GLU A 287 24.04 3.41 6.52
C GLU A 287 23.03 2.48 7.22
N SER A 288 21.85 2.98 7.60
CA SER A 288 20.80 2.15 8.21
C SER A 288 20.28 1.13 7.20
N VAL A 289 20.07 1.56 5.95
CA VAL A 289 19.58 0.70 4.86
C VAL A 289 20.61 -0.35 4.48
N LYS A 290 21.90 0.04 4.43
CA LYS A 290 23.01 -0.90 4.22
C LYS A 290 23.08 -1.95 5.32
N ASN A 291 22.88 -1.56 6.58
CA ASN A 291 22.83 -2.50 7.70
C ASN A 291 21.65 -3.47 7.61
N TYR A 292 20.46 -3.00 7.21
CA TYR A 292 19.31 -3.87 6.97
C TYR A 292 19.58 -4.89 5.85
N ILE A 293 20.17 -4.46 4.74
CA ILE A 293 20.55 -5.35 3.63
C ILE A 293 21.56 -6.40 4.09
N GLY A 294 22.59 -6.00 4.86
CA GLY A 294 23.57 -6.93 5.42
C GLY A 294 22.92 -8.01 6.28
N LYS A 295 22.04 -7.58 7.21
CA LYS A 295 21.27 -8.48 8.09
C LYS A 295 20.35 -9.42 7.31
N ILE A 296 19.68 -8.94 6.27
CA ILE A 296 18.83 -9.77 5.41
C ILE A 296 19.67 -10.81 4.65
N ASN A 297 20.85 -10.44 4.14
CA ASN A 297 21.75 -11.39 3.46
C ASN A 297 22.31 -12.46 4.40
N GLU A 298 22.59 -12.10 5.65
CA GLU A 298 23.09 -13.04 6.65
C GLU A 298 22.02 -14.06 7.04
N LYS A 299 20.76 -13.64 7.14
CA LYS A 299 19.69 -14.44 7.77
C LYS A 299 18.72 -15.12 6.83
N LEU A 300 18.62 -14.70 5.56
CA LEU A 300 17.64 -15.19 4.58
C LEU A 300 18.29 -15.79 3.33
#